data_AF-A0A9W6WNF0-F1
#
_entry.id   AF-A0A9W6WNF0-F1
#
_cell.length_a   1.000
_cell.length_b   1.000
_cell.length_c   1.000
_cell.angle_alpha   90.00
_cell.angle_beta   90.00
_cell.angle_gamma   90.00
#
_symmetry.space_group_name_H-M   'P 1'
#
loop_
_entity.id
_entity.type
_entity.pdbx_description
1 polymer ?
#
loop_
_entity_poly.entity_id
_entity_poly.type
_entity_poly.pdbx_seq_one_letter_code
_entity_poly.pdbx_strand_id
1 'polypeptide(L)'
;MGNEAALLQQFEGRTLRYLDVLDYVVRELARHELLVLLDAHVMQPAGAITPLWYDDAQGCSEQVVEQVWTTLATRYADQWNVLGADLNNEPHGEATWGSGDVRTDWRLAAMRLAERVLAVCPRWLIFVEGVQTTSCDAGHEMPCFWGENLQAAGKNPVKLGVDKRLVYCPHAYGPAVAWQPYFNAEDFPSNMPRVWDAHFGYLKQQSDVPLVIGEWGGRHANPKDWTWQTRFAEYLQQIGVSGVVYWCVNPNGGDTDGLLRSDWRTPNAEAFQLLSRFAGTPVPAPPSC
;
A
#
# COMPACT_ATOMS: atom_id res chain seq x y z
N MET A 1 22.95 11.15 13.40
CA MET A 1 23.51 10.11 14.31
C MET A 1 22.95 10.21 15.74
N GLY A 2 21.70 10.68 15.95
CA GLY A 2 21.12 10.84 17.30
C GLY A 2 20.07 9.80 17.69
N ASN A 3 19.24 9.37 16.74
CA ASN A 3 18.04 8.58 17.06
C ASN A 3 18.35 7.13 17.44
N GLU A 4 19.42 6.54 16.90
CA GLU A 4 19.85 5.17 17.24
C GLU A 4 20.29 5.05 18.70
N ALA A 5 21.06 6.02 19.22
CA ALA A 5 21.46 6.04 20.63
C ALA A 5 20.26 6.20 21.56
N ALA A 6 19.30 7.06 21.20
CA ALA A 6 18.07 7.24 21.96
C ALA A 6 17.19 5.97 21.96
N LEU A 7 17.10 5.26 20.82
CA LEU A 7 16.41 3.98 20.72
C LEU A 7 17.06 2.93 21.63
N LEU A 8 18.39 2.76 21.53
CA LEU A 8 19.12 1.78 22.34
C LEU A 8 18.98 2.08 23.84
N GLN A 9 19.09 3.36 24.23
CA GLN A 9 18.90 3.78 25.62
C GLN A 9 17.47 3.54 26.11
N GLN A 10 16.45 3.80 25.27
CA GLN A 10 15.04 3.59 25.63
C GLN A 10 14.74 2.14 26.03
N PHE A 11 15.47 1.18 25.45
CA PHE A 11 15.24 -0.24 25.64
C PHE A 11 16.33 -0.95 26.47
N GLU A 12 17.31 -0.21 26.98
CA GLU A 12 18.38 -0.77 27.80
C GLU A 12 17.81 -1.50 29.03
N GLY A 13 18.23 -2.74 29.23
CA GLY A 13 17.81 -3.59 30.35
C GLY A 13 16.35 -4.09 30.29
N ARG A 14 15.64 -3.91 29.17
CA ARG A 14 14.24 -4.37 28.99
C ARG A 14 14.14 -5.54 28.02
N THR A 15 13.20 -6.45 28.27
CA THR A 15 12.77 -7.41 27.24
C THR A 15 11.97 -6.68 26.18
N LEU A 16 12.52 -6.59 24.97
CA LEU A 16 11.90 -5.96 23.81
C LEU A 16 10.84 -6.86 23.17
N ARG A 17 9.62 -6.33 23.00
CA ARG A 17 8.57 -6.96 22.18
C ARG A 17 8.33 -6.13 20.92
N TYR A 18 7.80 -6.76 19.89
CA TYR A 18 7.52 -6.11 18.60
C TYR A 18 6.67 -4.83 18.75
N LEU A 19 5.59 -4.89 19.54
CA LEU A 19 4.72 -3.74 19.77
C LEU A 19 5.36 -2.61 20.59
N ASP A 20 6.45 -2.87 21.32
CA ASP A 20 7.19 -1.81 22.01
C ASP A 20 8.02 -0.99 21.02
N VAL A 21 8.61 -1.66 20.02
CA VAL A 21 9.35 -1.00 18.93
C VAL A 21 8.39 -0.22 18.03
N LEU A 22 7.27 -0.84 17.64
CA LEU A 22 6.27 -0.17 16.82
C LEU A 22 5.72 1.10 17.52
N ASP A 23 5.43 1.03 18.83
CA ASP A 23 5.06 2.19 19.64
C ASP A 23 6.08 3.33 19.55
N TYR A 24 7.36 2.99 19.68
CA TYR A 24 8.43 3.97 19.62
C TYR A 24 8.51 4.61 18.24
N VAL A 25 8.48 3.81 17.17
CA VAL A 25 8.55 4.29 15.78
C VAL A 25 7.37 5.21 15.48
N VAL A 26 6.14 4.80 15.81
CA VAL A 26 4.93 5.60 15.57
C VAL A 26 5.01 6.95 16.29
N ARG A 27 5.46 6.97 17.55
CA ARG A 27 5.61 8.21 18.34
C ARG A 27 6.74 9.09 17.80
N GLU A 28 7.84 8.49 17.34
CA GLU A 28 8.94 9.25 16.77
C GLU A 28 8.51 9.88 15.44
N LEU A 29 7.86 9.15 14.55
CA LEU A 29 7.28 9.70 13.31
C LEU A 29 6.29 10.84 13.61
N ALA A 30 5.51 10.73 14.69
CA ALA A 30 4.62 11.81 15.13
C ALA A 30 5.39 13.08 15.52
N ARG A 31 6.55 12.97 16.16
CA ARG A 31 7.39 14.15 16.51
C ARG A 31 7.96 14.85 15.30
N HIS A 32 8.08 14.15 14.17
CA HIS A 32 8.53 14.69 12.88
C HIS A 32 7.38 14.99 11.92
N GLU A 33 6.13 15.02 12.43
CA GLU A 33 4.94 15.33 11.63
C GLU A 33 4.71 14.36 10.46
N LEU A 34 5.12 13.10 10.61
CA LEU A 34 4.97 12.05 9.60
C LEU A 34 3.78 11.15 9.92
N LEU A 35 2.87 11.02 8.95
CA LEU A 35 1.75 10.10 9.02
C LEU A 35 2.20 8.65 8.88
N VAL A 36 1.44 7.74 9.48
CA VAL A 36 1.67 6.29 9.47
C VAL A 36 0.42 5.60 8.95
N LEU A 37 0.59 4.82 7.88
CA LEU A 37 -0.35 3.79 7.45
C LEU A 37 0.19 2.46 7.97
N LEU A 38 -0.63 1.71 8.70
CA LEU A 38 -0.26 0.36 9.13
C LEU A 38 -0.69 -0.62 8.05
N ASP A 39 0.17 -1.55 7.68
CA ASP A 39 -0.06 -2.54 6.63
C ASP A 39 0.13 -3.97 7.18
N ALA A 40 -0.85 -4.84 6.92
CA ALA A 40 -0.71 -6.27 7.15
C ALA A 40 0.03 -6.93 5.97
N HIS A 41 1.37 -6.79 5.99
CA HIS A 41 2.23 -7.15 4.86
C HIS A 41 2.38 -8.66 4.62
N VAL A 42 2.49 -9.43 5.71
CA VAL A 42 2.66 -10.89 5.67
C VAL A 42 1.96 -11.53 6.86
N MET A 43 1.50 -12.78 6.69
CA MET A 43 0.82 -13.54 7.74
C MET A 43 1.77 -14.26 8.70
N GLN A 44 3.05 -14.37 8.33
CA GLN A 44 4.06 -15.07 9.11
C GLN A 44 5.35 -14.24 9.19
N PRO A 45 6.02 -14.18 10.36
CA PRO A 45 7.31 -13.50 10.48
C PRO A 45 8.33 -14.06 9.47
N ALA A 46 8.92 -13.17 8.66
CA ALA A 46 9.83 -13.55 7.57
C ALA A 46 9.24 -14.54 6.54
N GLY A 47 7.91 -14.64 6.46
CA GLY A 47 7.19 -15.39 5.43
C GLY A 47 7.13 -14.63 4.10
N ALA A 48 6.63 -15.32 3.07
CA ALA A 48 6.24 -14.69 1.82
C ALA A 48 4.86 -14.01 1.97
N ILE A 49 4.56 -13.10 1.05
CA ILE A 49 3.21 -12.55 0.87
C ILE A 49 2.29 -13.72 0.48
N THR A 50 1.20 -13.90 1.22
CA THR A 50 0.21 -14.95 0.94
C THR A 50 -0.82 -14.46 -0.08
N PRO A 51 -1.37 -15.34 -0.94
CA PRO A 51 -2.40 -14.97 -1.91
C PRO A 51 -3.65 -14.35 -1.27
N LEU A 52 -4.04 -14.86 -0.10
CA LEU A 52 -5.22 -14.47 0.66
C LEU A 52 -4.82 -13.79 1.98
N TRP A 53 -5.81 -13.13 2.60
CA TRP A 53 -5.71 -12.41 3.88
C TRP A 53 -5.70 -13.32 5.11
N TYR A 54 -5.42 -14.61 4.92
CA TYR A 54 -5.32 -15.61 5.97
C TYR A 54 -4.44 -16.77 5.51
N ASP A 55 -3.93 -17.52 6.48
CA ASP A 55 -3.19 -18.75 6.31
C ASP A 55 -3.58 -19.73 7.44
N ASP A 56 -4.67 -20.47 7.23
CA ASP A 56 -5.17 -21.46 8.20
C ASP A 56 -4.13 -22.54 8.48
N ALA A 57 -3.33 -22.92 7.48
CA ALA A 57 -2.31 -23.97 7.60
C ALA A 57 -1.18 -23.58 8.55
N GLN A 58 -0.88 -22.27 8.66
CA GLN A 58 0.11 -21.72 9.57
C GLN A 58 -0.52 -21.01 10.78
N GLY A 59 -1.81 -21.25 11.05
CA GLY A 59 -2.50 -20.77 12.24
C GLY A 59 -2.87 -19.28 12.23
N CYS A 60 -2.83 -18.63 11.06
CA CYS A 60 -3.27 -17.25 10.88
C CYS A 60 -4.64 -17.22 10.18
N SER A 61 -5.71 -17.60 10.87
CA SER A 61 -7.06 -17.53 10.28
C SER A 61 -7.54 -16.07 10.12
N GLU A 62 -8.60 -15.84 9.34
CA GLU A 62 -9.21 -14.49 9.23
C GLU A 62 -9.57 -13.91 10.61
N GLN A 63 -9.98 -14.74 11.57
CA GLN A 63 -10.26 -14.31 12.94
C GLN A 63 -9.00 -13.79 13.66
N VAL A 64 -7.83 -14.39 13.42
CA VAL A 64 -6.56 -13.89 13.95
C VAL A 64 -6.24 -12.53 13.35
N VAL A 65 -6.47 -12.35 12.04
CA VAL A 65 -6.27 -11.08 11.35
C VAL A 65 -7.24 -10.00 11.86
N GLU A 66 -8.51 -10.33 12.09
CA GLU A 66 -9.46 -9.44 12.79
C GLU A 66 -8.94 -9.04 14.19
N GLN A 67 -8.36 -9.97 14.94
CA GLN A 67 -7.80 -9.70 16.26
C GLN A 67 -6.56 -8.81 16.20
N VAL A 68 -5.68 -9.01 15.23
CA VAL A 68 -4.52 -8.13 14.98
C VAL A 68 -5.01 -6.71 14.70
N TRP A 69 -5.95 -6.56 13.78
CA TRP A 69 -6.48 -5.26 13.40
C TRP A 69 -7.19 -4.54 14.54
N THR A 70 -8.05 -5.23 15.28
CA THR A 70 -8.72 -4.64 16.45
C THR A 70 -7.73 -4.27 17.56
N THR A 71 -6.65 -5.05 17.74
CA THR A 71 -5.57 -4.74 18.69
C THR A 71 -4.84 -3.46 18.29
N LEU A 72 -4.43 -3.34 17.02
CA LEU A 72 -3.73 -2.16 16.51
C LEU A 72 -4.63 -0.92 16.52
N ALA A 73 -5.89 -1.05 16.08
CA ALA A 73 -6.87 0.03 16.09
C ALA A 73 -7.14 0.53 17.51
N THR A 74 -7.27 -0.37 18.50
CA THR A 74 -7.43 0.01 19.91
C THR A 74 -6.18 0.72 20.42
N ARG A 75 -5.00 0.14 20.14
CA ARG A 75 -3.72 0.62 20.67
C ARG A 75 -3.35 2.02 20.17
N TYR A 76 -3.71 2.35 18.94
CA TYR A 76 -3.36 3.61 18.28
C TYR A 76 -4.57 4.51 18.01
N ALA A 77 -5.72 4.24 18.66
CA ALA A 77 -6.95 5.00 18.47
C ALA A 77 -6.74 6.51 18.68
N ASP A 78 -5.97 6.89 19.70
CA ASP A 78 -5.70 8.30 20.05
C ASP A 78 -4.41 8.86 19.42
N GLN A 79 -3.67 8.04 18.67
CA GLN A 79 -2.40 8.45 18.07
C GLN A 79 -2.63 9.21 16.77
N TRP A 80 -2.54 10.54 16.81
CA TRP A 80 -2.99 11.44 15.76
C TRP A 80 -2.41 11.13 14.37
N ASN A 81 -1.14 10.70 14.29
CA ASN A 81 -0.45 10.48 13.03
C ASN A 81 -0.71 9.10 12.43
N VAL A 82 -1.39 8.18 13.13
CA VAL A 82 -1.83 6.92 12.52
C VAL A 82 -3.09 7.20 11.71
N LEU A 83 -2.96 7.10 10.39
CA LEU A 83 -3.98 7.42 9.39
C LEU A 83 -5.03 6.31 9.30
N GLY A 84 -4.61 5.06 9.42
CA GLY A 84 -5.49 3.94 9.20
C GLY A 84 -4.81 2.60 8.99
N ALA A 85 -5.54 1.71 8.33
CA ALA A 85 -5.17 0.33 8.04
C ALA A 85 -5.19 0.08 6.53
N ASP A 86 -4.07 -0.38 5.99
CA ASP A 86 -4.01 -1.12 4.74
C ASP A 86 -4.22 -2.60 5.05
N LEU A 87 -5.41 -3.10 4.69
CA LEU A 87 -5.98 -4.26 5.35
C LEU A 87 -5.22 -5.56 5.08
N ASN A 88 -4.60 -5.69 3.91
CA ASN A 88 -3.79 -6.83 3.51
C ASN A 88 -2.97 -6.47 2.27
N ASN A 89 -1.67 -6.67 2.35
CA ASN A 89 -0.76 -6.44 1.24
C ASN A 89 -0.99 -7.41 0.08
N GLU A 90 -1.13 -6.85 -1.11
CA GLU A 90 -1.08 -7.52 -2.40
C GLU A 90 -1.91 -8.82 -2.53
N PRO A 91 -3.25 -8.81 -2.31
CA PRO A 91 -4.08 -9.97 -2.62
C PRO A 91 -3.84 -10.44 -4.06
N HIS A 92 -3.58 -11.73 -4.26
CA HIS A 92 -3.15 -12.28 -5.55
C HIS A 92 -3.51 -13.75 -5.71
N GLY A 93 -3.12 -14.36 -6.82
CA GLY A 93 -3.34 -15.78 -7.09
C GLY A 93 -4.82 -16.16 -7.04
N GLU A 94 -5.23 -16.85 -5.99
CA GLU A 94 -6.61 -17.29 -5.77
C GLU A 94 -7.55 -16.20 -5.25
N ALA A 95 -7.03 -15.04 -4.83
CA ALA A 95 -7.87 -13.89 -4.47
C ALA A 95 -8.69 -13.42 -5.68
N THR A 96 -9.99 -13.21 -5.45
CA THR A 96 -10.94 -12.76 -6.45
C THR A 96 -11.60 -11.45 -6.02
N TRP A 97 -12.31 -10.81 -6.96
CA TRP A 97 -13.10 -9.61 -6.68
C TRP A 97 -14.48 -9.71 -7.33
N GLY A 98 -15.53 -9.63 -6.51
CA GLY A 98 -16.91 -9.67 -6.99
C GLY A 98 -17.39 -11.06 -7.42
N SER A 99 -16.71 -12.12 -6.98
CA SER A 99 -17.13 -13.51 -7.19
C SER A 99 -18.29 -13.91 -6.27
N GLY A 100 -18.44 -13.25 -5.11
CA GLY A 100 -19.40 -13.62 -4.08
C GLY A 100 -18.96 -14.77 -3.17
N ASP A 101 -17.82 -15.41 -3.45
CA ASP A 101 -17.27 -16.44 -2.57
C ASP A 101 -16.52 -15.79 -1.40
N VAL A 102 -17.07 -15.92 -0.20
CA VAL A 102 -16.52 -15.31 1.01
C VAL A 102 -15.10 -15.75 1.37
N ARG A 103 -14.63 -16.89 0.83
CA ARG A 103 -13.27 -17.41 1.05
C ARG A 103 -12.22 -16.77 0.15
N THR A 104 -12.61 -16.21 -0.98
CA THR A 104 -11.66 -15.69 -1.98
C THR A 104 -11.97 -14.27 -2.43
N ASP A 105 -13.21 -13.79 -2.27
CA ASP A 105 -13.62 -12.43 -2.67
C ASP A 105 -13.04 -11.40 -1.70
N TRP A 106 -11.90 -10.82 -2.07
CA TRP A 106 -11.17 -9.84 -1.27
C TRP A 106 -12.06 -8.63 -0.92
N ARG A 107 -12.93 -8.19 -1.83
CA ARG A 107 -13.88 -7.10 -1.56
C ARG A 107 -14.76 -7.41 -0.34
N LEU A 108 -15.25 -8.65 -0.22
CA LEU A 108 -16.09 -9.07 0.90
C LEU A 108 -15.29 -9.17 2.20
N ALA A 109 -14.05 -9.66 2.13
CA ALA A 109 -13.16 -9.73 3.29
C ALA A 109 -12.77 -8.34 3.80
N ALA A 110 -12.38 -7.44 2.89
CA ALA A 110 -12.06 -6.05 3.21
C ALA A 110 -13.23 -5.35 3.92
N MET A 111 -14.47 -5.57 3.47
CA MET A 111 -15.67 -5.06 4.17
C MET A 111 -15.77 -5.61 5.61
N ARG A 112 -15.59 -6.91 5.83
CA ARG A 112 -15.69 -7.52 7.17
C ARG A 112 -14.58 -7.02 8.11
N LEU A 113 -13.34 -7.00 7.63
CA LEU A 113 -12.19 -6.50 8.39
C LEU A 113 -12.36 -5.02 8.73
N ALA A 114 -12.82 -4.21 7.77
CA ALA A 114 -13.08 -2.79 7.98
C ALA A 114 -14.14 -2.54 9.06
N GLU A 115 -15.25 -3.30 9.07
CA GLU A 115 -16.27 -3.17 10.13
C GLU A 115 -15.67 -3.40 11.53
N ARG A 116 -14.76 -4.37 11.66
CA ARG A 116 -14.06 -4.61 12.94
C ARG A 116 -13.15 -3.45 13.35
N VAL A 117 -12.37 -2.94 12.40
CA VAL A 117 -11.47 -1.80 12.63
C VAL A 117 -12.27 -0.56 13.01
N LEU A 118 -13.29 -0.22 12.23
CA LEU A 118 -14.05 1.02 12.37
C LEU A 118 -14.99 1.02 13.57
N ALA A 119 -15.44 -0.14 14.04
CA ALA A 119 -16.15 -0.27 15.31
C ALA A 119 -15.28 0.18 16.52
N VAL A 120 -13.96 0.02 16.41
CA VAL A 120 -13.00 0.41 17.45
C VAL A 120 -12.46 1.82 17.21
N CYS A 121 -12.07 2.13 15.97
CA CYS A 121 -11.46 3.39 15.60
C CYS A 121 -12.18 4.02 14.39
N PRO A 122 -13.33 4.68 14.59
CA PRO A 122 -14.15 5.22 13.49
C PRO A 122 -13.53 6.40 12.76
N ARG A 123 -12.35 6.89 13.19
CA ARG A 123 -11.59 7.94 12.48
C ARG A 123 -10.63 7.39 11.43
N TRP A 124 -10.24 6.12 11.53
CA TRP A 124 -9.23 5.54 10.64
C TRP A 124 -9.74 5.40 9.23
N LEU A 125 -8.87 5.71 8.27
CA LEU A 125 -9.08 5.34 6.87
C LEU A 125 -8.80 3.85 6.68
N ILE A 126 -9.49 3.25 5.74
CA ILE A 126 -9.36 1.86 5.34
C ILE A 126 -8.88 1.85 3.91
N PHE A 127 -7.62 1.45 3.74
CA PHE A 127 -6.98 1.27 2.46
C PHE A 127 -7.28 -0.15 1.98
N VAL A 128 -7.76 -0.24 0.74
CA VAL A 128 -8.10 -1.49 0.09
C VAL A 128 -7.39 -1.53 -1.25
N GLU A 129 -6.38 -2.37 -1.33
CA GLU A 129 -5.70 -2.70 -2.58
C GLU A 129 -6.59 -3.48 -3.54
N GLY A 130 -6.11 -3.69 -4.75
CA GLY A 130 -6.72 -4.58 -5.73
C GLY A 130 -6.42 -6.06 -5.49
N VAL A 131 -6.69 -6.85 -6.53
CA VAL A 131 -6.26 -8.26 -6.61
C VAL A 131 -5.28 -8.43 -7.78
N GLN A 132 -4.79 -9.65 -8.05
CA GLN A 132 -4.03 -9.90 -9.29
C GLN A 132 -4.94 -10.08 -10.51
N THR A 133 -6.05 -10.79 -10.35
CA THR A 133 -6.94 -11.17 -11.47
C THR A 133 -8.39 -10.91 -11.14
N THR A 134 -9.16 -10.49 -12.15
CA THR A 134 -10.61 -10.33 -12.04
C THR A 134 -11.30 -10.88 -13.29
N SER A 135 -12.61 -11.07 -13.21
CA SER A 135 -13.43 -11.46 -14.37
C SER A 135 -13.52 -10.38 -15.46
N CYS A 136 -13.03 -9.16 -15.20
CA CYS A 136 -13.00 -8.07 -16.18
C CYS A 136 -11.92 -8.26 -17.25
N ASP A 137 -10.90 -9.08 -16.97
CA ASP A 137 -9.87 -9.48 -17.93
C ASP A 137 -9.64 -10.99 -17.88
N ALA A 138 -10.68 -11.76 -18.21
CA ALA A 138 -10.64 -13.22 -18.20
C ALA A 138 -9.62 -13.81 -19.19
N GLY A 139 -9.22 -13.04 -20.21
CA GLY A 139 -8.20 -13.42 -21.18
C GLY A 139 -6.77 -13.10 -20.73
N HIS A 140 -6.59 -12.38 -19.62
CA HIS A 140 -5.32 -11.83 -19.18
C HIS A 140 -4.64 -11.00 -20.29
N GLU A 141 -5.42 -10.21 -21.03
CA GLU A 141 -4.93 -9.34 -22.12
C GLU A 141 -4.12 -8.16 -21.57
N MET A 142 -4.48 -7.68 -20.37
CA MET A 142 -3.78 -6.62 -19.64
C MET A 142 -3.48 -7.12 -18.23
N PRO A 143 -2.47 -7.99 -18.08
CA PRO A 143 -2.12 -8.57 -16.79
C PRO A 143 -1.72 -7.49 -15.78
N CYS A 144 -2.25 -7.61 -14.57
CA CYS A 144 -1.98 -6.73 -13.46
C CYS A 144 -0.89 -7.31 -12.53
N PHE A 145 -0.18 -6.44 -11.82
CA PHE A 145 0.62 -6.80 -10.66
C PHE A 145 -0.29 -7.26 -9.49
N TRP A 146 0.32 -7.85 -8.46
CA TRP A 146 -0.39 -8.15 -7.22
C TRP A 146 -0.85 -6.85 -6.57
N GLY A 147 -2.05 -6.84 -5.97
CA GLY A 147 -2.63 -5.62 -5.41
C GLY A 147 -3.03 -4.53 -6.43
N GLU A 148 -2.79 -4.68 -7.73
CA GLU A 148 -3.05 -3.61 -8.72
C GLU A 148 -4.48 -3.61 -9.26
N ASN A 149 -5.08 -4.79 -9.48
CA ASN A 149 -6.29 -4.93 -10.28
C ASN A 149 -7.53 -4.44 -9.52
N LEU A 150 -8.00 -3.25 -9.88
CA LEU A 150 -9.26 -2.66 -9.41
C LEU A 150 -10.31 -2.56 -10.53
N GLN A 151 -10.17 -3.33 -11.61
CA GLN A 151 -11.10 -3.30 -12.77
C GLN A 151 -12.55 -3.61 -12.37
N ALA A 152 -12.73 -4.47 -11.37
CA ALA A 152 -14.05 -4.87 -10.89
C ALA A 152 -14.64 -3.92 -9.83
N ALA A 153 -13.85 -2.98 -9.29
CA ALA A 153 -14.25 -2.12 -8.18
C ALA A 153 -15.38 -1.14 -8.53
N GLY A 154 -15.44 -0.62 -9.76
CA GLY A 154 -16.52 0.27 -10.19
C GLY A 154 -17.90 -0.42 -10.23
N LYS A 155 -17.93 -1.70 -10.62
CA LYS A 155 -19.17 -2.51 -10.66
C LYS A 155 -19.50 -3.13 -9.31
N ASN A 156 -18.47 -3.57 -8.59
CA ASN A 156 -18.57 -4.20 -7.28
C ASN A 156 -17.76 -3.38 -6.27
N PRO A 157 -18.26 -2.21 -5.83
CA PRO A 157 -17.49 -1.36 -4.93
C PRO A 157 -17.42 -1.94 -3.52
N VAL A 158 -16.37 -1.57 -2.80
CA VAL A 158 -16.31 -1.73 -1.35
C VAL A 158 -17.26 -0.68 -0.75
N LYS A 159 -18.06 -1.09 0.23
CA LYS A 159 -19.03 -0.25 0.94
C LYS A 159 -18.84 -0.49 2.42
N LEU A 160 -18.46 0.54 3.15
CA LEU A 160 -18.20 0.48 4.58
C LEU A 160 -19.41 1.04 5.32
N GLY A 161 -19.63 0.59 6.56
CA GLY A 161 -20.68 1.10 7.44
C GLY A 161 -20.40 2.51 7.98
N VAL A 162 -19.16 2.99 7.90
CA VAL A 162 -18.78 4.36 8.24
C VAL A 162 -18.41 5.13 6.97
N ASP A 163 -19.16 6.20 6.71
CA ASP A 163 -18.98 7.05 5.54
C ASP A 163 -17.58 7.68 5.48
N LYS A 164 -17.07 7.85 4.25
CA LYS A 164 -15.82 8.57 3.96
C LYS A 164 -14.61 8.02 4.73
N ARG A 165 -14.52 6.69 4.82
CA ARG A 165 -13.35 5.97 5.35
C ARG A 165 -12.61 5.12 4.34
N LEU A 166 -13.23 4.78 3.21
CA LEU A 166 -12.59 3.97 2.18
C LEU A 166 -11.56 4.79 1.38
N VAL A 167 -10.42 4.17 1.08
CA VAL A 167 -9.41 4.59 0.11
C VAL A 167 -9.04 3.39 -0.75
N TYR A 168 -9.00 3.54 -2.07
CA TYR A 168 -8.45 2.51 -2.95
C TYR A 168 -6.94 2.69 -3.06
N CYS A 169 -6.19 1.57 -2.94
CA CYS A 169 -4.74 1.58 -2.75
C CYS A 169 -3.98 0.66 -3.74
N PRO A 170 -4.08 0.82 -5.08
CA PRO A 170 -3.40 -0.13 -5.97
C PRO A 170 -1.88 -0.02 -5.89
N HIS A 171 -1.20 -1.14 -6.07
CA HIS A 171 0.24 -1.22 -6.31
C HIS A 171 0.51 -1.22 -7.81
N ALA A 172 1.66 -0.69 -8.25
CA ALA A 172 2.03 -0.74 -9.66
C ALA A 172 3.54 -0.71 -9.83
N TYR A 173 4.05 -1.57 -10.71
CA TYR A 173 5.49 -1.74 -10.91
C TYR A 173 5.91 -1.78 -12.38
N GLY A 174 7.21 -1.61 -12.58
CA GLY A 174 7.85 -1.59 -13.88
C GLY A 174 8.53 -2.90 -14.28
N PRO A 175 9.16 -2.92 -15.48
CA PRO A 175 9.89 -4.06 -16.02
C PRO A 175 10.99 -4.66 -15.13
N ALA A 176 11.50 -3.93 -14.13
CA ALA A 176 12.52 -4.43 -13.21
C ALA A 176 11.97 -5.43 -12.17
N VAL A 177 10.68 -5.34 -11.83
CA VAL A 177 10.03 -6.19 -10.82
C VAL A 177 9.47 -7.46 -11.46
N ALA A 178 8.56 -7.31 -12.44
CA ALA A 178 8.06 -8.43 -13.22
C ALA A 178 7.80 -8.01 -14.66
N TRP A 179 8.08 -8.93 -15.58
CA TRP A 179 7.88 -8.64 -17.00
C TRP A 179 6.43 -8.81 -17.43
N GLN A 180 5.87 -7.78 -18.07
CA GLN A 180 4.52 -7.79 -18.64
C GLN A 180 4.57 -7.56 -20.16
N PRO A 181 3.65 -8.18 -20.93
CA PRO A 181 3.70 -8.15 -22.40
C PRO A 181 3.56 -6.74 -22.98
N TYR A 182 2.81 -5.85 -22.34
CA TYR A 182 2.65 -4.46 -22.80
C TYR A 182 3.93 -3.62 -22.69
N PHE A 183 4.97 -4.08 -21.98
CA PHE A 183 6.28 -3.43 -22.03
C PHE A 183 6.99 -3.61 -23.37
N ASN A 184 6.57 -4.57 -24.20
CA ASN A 184 7.09 -4.81 -25.54
C ASN A 184 6.29 -4.14 -26.66
N ALA A 185 5.22 -3.42 -26.36
CA ALA A 185 4.48 -2.70 -27.37
C ALA A 185 5.39 -1.68 -28.09
N GLU A 186 5.23 -1.55 -29.41
CA GLU A 186 6.03 -0.62 -30.22
C GLU A 186 5.92 0.83 -29.74
N ASP A 187 4.78 1.17 -29.15
CA ASP A 187 4.44 2.48 -28.62
C ASP A 187 4.79 2.65 -27.13
N PHE A 188 5.52 1.73 -26.49
CA PHE A 188 5.99 1.90 -25.11
C PHE A 188 6.91 3.14 -24.97
N PRO A 189 6.72 4.02 -23.96
CA PRO A 189 5.79 3.91 -22.83
C PRO A 189 4.45 4.65 -23.03
N SER A 190 4.15 5.13 -24.24
CA SER A 190 2.94 5.92 -24.52
C SER A 190 1.64 5.11 -24.43
N ASN A 191 1.71 3.77 -24.53
CA ASN A 191 0.60 2.86 -24.25
C ASN A 191 0.19 2.78 -22.78
N MET A 192 1.11 3.06 -21.85
CA MET A 192 0.93 2.75 -20.44
C MET A 192 -0.27 3.44 -19.77
N PRO A 193 -0.60 4.73 -20.05
CA PRO A 193 -1.81 5.34 -19.52
C PRO A 193 -3.10 4.55 -19.79
N ARG A 194 -3.23 3.93 -20.97
CA ARG A 194 -4.39 3.07 -21.29
C ARG A 194 -4.44 1.83 -20.40
N VAL A 195 -3.28 1.25 -20.10
CA VAL A 195 -3.15 0.08 -19.22
C VAL A 195 -3.55 0.46 -17.79
N TRP A 196 -2.96 1.53 -17.24
CA TRP A 196 -3.27 1.98 -15.89
C TRP A 196 -4.70 2.49 -15.74
N ASP A 197 -5.26 3.16 -16.76
CA ASP A 197 -6.67 3.56 -16.79
C ASP A 197 -7.58 2.34 -16.70
N ALA A 198 -7.26 1.27 -17.43
CA ALA A 198 -8.00 0.02 -17.34
C ALA A 198 -7.87 -0.60 -15.95
N HIS A 199 -6.66 -0.70 -15.38
CA HIS A 199 -6.42 -1.36 -14.10
C HIS A 199 -7.11 -0.64 -12.92
N PHE A 200 -6.97 0.68 -12.82
CA PHE A 200 -7.48 1.45 -11.67
C PHE A 200 -7.80 2.92 -11.97
N GLY A 201 -7.18 3.55 -12.97
CA GLY A 201 -7.28 4.99 -13.22
C GLY A 201 -8.69 5.48 -13.51
N TYR A 202 -9.49 4.64 -14.17
CA TYR A 202 -10.90 4.93 -14.45
C TYR A 202 -11.73 5.28 -13.20
N LEU A 203 -11.33 4.78 -12.01
CA LEU A 203 -12.04 5.04 -10.76
C LEU A 203 -12.07 6.54 -10.41
N LYS A 204 -11.07 7.32 -10.83
CA LYS A 204 -11.04 8.77 -10.65
C LYS A 204 -12.19 9.50 -11.35
N GLN A 205 -12.78 8.89 -12.37
CA GLN A 205 -13.90 9.44 -13.13
C GLN A 205 -15.25 8.88 -12.69
N GLN A 206 -15.26 7.74 -11.98
CA GLN A 206 -16.48 6.99 -11.64
C GLN A 206 -16.82 7.03 -10.14
N SER A 207 -15.90 7.49 -9.30
CA SER A 207 -16.04 7.45 -7.85
C SER A 207 -15.35 8.65 -7.20
N ASP A 208 -15.94 9.13 -6.11
CA ASP A 208 -15.34 10.13 -5.21
C ASP A 208 -14.41 9.50 -4.16
N VAL A 209 -14.27 8.16 -4.16
CA VAL A 209 -13.34 7.45 -3.25
C VAL A 209 -11.91 7.86 -3.59
N PRO A 210 -11.09 8.31 -2.61
CA PRO A 210 -9.69 8.63 -2.84
C PRO A 210 -8.91 7.45 -3.43
N LEU A 211 -7.97 7.76 -4.31
CA LEU A 211 -7.06 6.79 -4.91
C LEU A 211 -5.64 7.16 -4.50
N VAL A 212 -4.98 6.28 -3.75
CA VAL A 212 -3.58 6.41 -3.32
C VAL A 212 -2.80 5.27 -3.95
N ILE A 213 -1.61 5.53 -4.49
CA ILE A 213 -0.76 4.43 -4.95
C ILE A 213 0.03 3.90 -3.76
N GLY A 214 -0.24 2.65 -3.37
CA GLY A 214 0.31 2.02 -2.15
C GLY A 214 1.76 1.60 -2.29
N GLU A 215 2.14 1.15 -3.48
CA GLU A 215 3.52 0.87 -3.81
C GLU A 215 3.79 1.16 -5.28
N TRP A 216 4.96 1.75 -5.52
CA TRP A 216 5.57 1.88 -6.84
C TRP A 216 7.05 2.19 -6.70
N GLY A 217 7.84 1.75 -7.67
CA GLY A 217 9.28 1.91 -7.67
C GLY A 217 9.92 1.04 -8.75
N GLY A 218 11.23 0.93 -8.71
CA GLY A 218 11.98 0.16 -9.69
C GLY A 218 13.47 0.43 -9.65
N ARG A 219 14.21 0.00 -10.66
CA ARG A 219 15.67 0.18 -10.76
C ARG A 219 16.03 1.35 -11.66
N HIS A 220 16.61 2.40 -11.09
CA HIS A 220 16.97 3.62 -11.83
C HIS A 220 18.06 3.38 -12.88
N ALA A 221 18.94 2.40 -12.63
CA ALA A 221 19.98 1.99 -13.59
C ALA A 221 19.43 1.23 -14.82
N ASN A 222 18.20 0.71 -14.77
CA ASN A 222 17.56 0.06 -15.91
C ASN A 222 16.85 1.12 -16.79
N PRO A 223 17.29 1.41 -18.03
CA PRO A 223 16.72 2.48 -18.82
C PRO A 223 15.24 2.30 -19.16
N LYS A 224 14.78 1.06 -19.35
CA LYS A 224 13.38 0.76 -19.68
C LYS A 224 12.50 0.97 -18.44
N ASP A 225 13.02 0.60 -17.28
CA ASP A 225 12.33 0.78 -16.01
C ASP A 225 12.30 2.25 -15.57
N TRP A 226 13.39 2.99 -15.74
CA TRP A 226 13.41 4.45 -15.56
C TRP A 226 12.40 5.17 -16.48
N THR A 227 12.28 4.70 -17.73
CA THR A 227 11.28 5.19 -18.68
C THR A 227 9.86 4.92 -18.18
N TRP A 228 9.62 3.73 -17.63
CA TRP A 228 8.34 3.38 -16.99
C TRP A 228 8.05 4.26 -15.78
N GLN A 229 8.98 4.37 -14.81
CA GLN A 229 8.81 5.13 -13.57
C GLN A 229 8.54 6.62 -13.85
N THR A 230 9.27 7.21 -14.80
CA THR A 230 9.06 8.59 -15.22
C THR A 230 7.67 8.79 -15.82
N ARG A 231 7.26 7.88 -16.73
CA ARG A 231 5.93 7.95 -17.36
C ARG A 231 4.81 7.72 -16.35
N PHE A 232 5.02 6.84 -15.38
CA PHE A 232 4.06 6.55 -14.34
C PHE A 232 3.86 7.76 -13.43
N ALA A 233 4.95 8.39 -12.96
CA ALA A 233 4.86 9.60 -12.15
C ALA A 233 4.12 10.75 -12.88
N GLU A 234 4.34 10.90 -14.20
CA GLU A 234 3.59 11.86 -15.03
C GLU A 234 2.09 11.53 -15.11
N TYR A 235 1.76 10.27 -15.32
CA TYR A 235 0.38 9.81 -15.37
C TYR A 235 -0.35 10.04 -14.04
N LEU A 236 0.28 9.68 -12.91
CA LEU A 236 -0.29 9.90 -11.57
C LEU A 236 -0.55 11.38 -11.28
N GLN A 237 0.39 12.25 -11.70
CA GLN A 237 0.21 13.70 -11.62
C GLN A 237 -0.96 14.16 -12.50
N GLN A 238 -1.09 13.62 -13.72
CA GLN A 238 -2.14 13.98 -14.67
C GLN A 238 -3.54 13.58 -14.19
N ILE A 239 -3.71 12.38 -13.63
CA ILE A 239 -5.01 11.92 -13.13
C ILE A 239 -5.37 12.46 -11.74
N GLY A 240 -4.42 13.13 -11.08
CA GLY A 240 -4.63 13.75 -9.76
C GLY A 240 -4.95 12.72 -8.68
N VAL A 241 -4.05 11.76 -8.47
CA VAL A 241 -4.14 10.82 -7.33
C VAL A 241 -4.08 11.57 -5.99
N SER A 242 -4.71 10.99 -4.97
CA SER A 242 -4.79 11.56 -3.62
C SER A 242 -3.49 11.39 -2.82
N GLY A 243 -2.61 10.49 -3.23
CA GLY A 243 -1.33 10.26 -2.59
C GLY A 243 -0.53 9.17 -3.30
N VAL A 244 0.75 9.07 -2.94
CA VAL A 244 1.65 8.02 -3.40
C VAL A 244 2.55 7.59 -2.25
N VAL A 245 2.86 6.30 -2.19
CA VAL A 245 3.82 5.71 -1.25
C VAL A 245 4.87 5.00 -2.10
N TYR A 246 6.11 5.50 -2.05
CA TYR A 246 7.20 4.98 -2.86
C TYR A 246 7.79 3.74 -2.20
N TRP A 247 7.88 2.65 -2.96
CA TRP A 247 8.60 1.45 -2.54
C TRP A 247 10.07 1.57 -2.94
N CYS A 248 10.99 1.77 -2.00
CA CYS A 248 10.81 1.87 -0.54
C CYS A 248 11.81 2.87 0.05
N VAL A 249 11.80 3.06 1.38
CA VAL A 249 12.91 3.79 2.05
C VAL A 249 14.23 3.02 1.92
N ASN A 250 14.14 1.69 1.95
CA ASN A 250 15.28 0.80 2.17
C ASN A 250 16.12 0.62 0.89
N PRO A 251 17.46 0.58 0.99
CA PRO A 251 18.34 0.39 -0.16
C PRO A 251 18.60 -1.08 -0.54
N ASN A 252 18.00 -2.04 0.18
CA ASN A 252 18.30 -3.47 0.05
C ASN A 252 17.24 -4.25 -0.76
N GLY A 253 16.45 -3.55 -1.58
CA GLY A 253 15.50 -4.15 -2.51
C GLY A 253 16.22 -5.02 -3.56
N GLY A 254 15.67 -6.20 -3.83
CA GLY A 254 16.23 -7.12 -4.82
C GLY A 254 15.97 -6.68 -6.26
N ASP A 255 14.90 -5.95 -6.51
CA ASP A 255 14.33 -5.59 -7.82
C ASP A 255 13.96 -4.10 -7.92
N THR A 256 14.12 -3.35 -6.83
CA THR A 256 13.79 -1.94 -6.69
C THR A 256 14.91 -1.20 -5.95
N ASP A 257 15.19 0.03 -6.37
CA ASP A 257 16.03 0.98 -5.64
C ASP A 257 15.17 1.80 -4.66
N GLY A 258 15.71 2.11 -3.48
CA GLY A 258 15.01 2.86 -2.44
C GLY A 258 15.31 4.36 -2.41
N LEU A 259 14.73 5.07 -1.43
CA LEU A 259 14.98 6.49 -1.13
C LEU A 259 16.38 6.73 -0.55
N LEU A 260 17.01 5.71 0.00
CA LEU A 260 18.39 5.74 0.49
C LEU A 260 19.30 4.92 -0.44
N ARG A 261 20.59 5.24 -0.42
CA ARG A 261 21.65 4.43 -1.02
C ARG A 261 22.10 3.33 -0.05
N SER A 262 22.94 2.42 -0.54
CA SER A 262 23.42 1.23 0.20
C SER A 262 24.14 1.53 1.52
N ASP A 263 24.56 2.78 1.75
CA ASP A 263 25.13 3.24 3.02
C ASP A 263 24.08 3.56 4.10
N TRP A 264 22.78 3.41 3.78
CA TRP A 264 21.63 3.73 4.64
C TRP A 264 21.60 5.18 5.14
N ARG A 265 22.27 6.09 4.43
CA ARG A 265 22.45 7.48 4.85
C ARG A 265 22.29 8.47 3.72
N THR A 266 22.82 8.17 2.55
CA THR A 266 22.81 9.09 1.41
C THR A 266 21.47 9.01 0.70
N PRO A 267 20.74 10.13 0.51
CA PRO A 267 19.52 10.16 -0.29
C PRO A 267 19.75 9.72 -1.75
N ASN A 268 18.79 9.00 -2.31
CA ASN A 268 18.75 8.62 -3.71
C ASN A 268 18.11 9.75 -4.55
N ALA A 269 18.94 10.50 -5.27
CA ALA A 269 18.52 11.71 -6.00
C ALA A 269 17.48 11.40 -7.09
N GLU A 270 17.60 10.25 -7.76
CA GLU A 270 16.70 9.78 -8.80
C GLU A 270 15.29 9.50 -8.23
N ALA A 271 15.20 8.83 -7.08
CA ALA A 271 13.92 8.62 -6.40
C ALA A 271 13.27 9.94 -5.95
N PHE A 272 14.05 10.85 -5.36
CA PHE A 272 13.56 12.17 -4.96
C PHE A 272 13.17 13.05 -6.15
N GLN A 273 13.82 12.88 -7.31
CA GLN A 273 13.43 13.55 -8.55
C GLN A 273 12.02 13.12 -8.98
N LEU A 274 11.72 11.82 -8.96
CA LEU A 274 10.38 11.32 -9.27
C LEU A 274 9.34 11.87 -8.29
N LEU A 275 9.65 11.83 -6.99
CA LEU A 275 8.74 12.28 -5.94
C LEU A 275 8.51 13.79 -5.90
N SER A 276 9.45 14.59 -6.41
CA SER A 276 9.32 16.06 -6.48
C SER A 276 8.11 16.55 -7.31
N ARG A 277 7.50 15.66 -8.11
CA ARG A 277 6.28 15.93 -8.89
C ARG A 277 5.02 16.01 -8.02
N PHE A 278 5.06 15.45 -6.82
CA PHE A 278 3.92 15.39 -5.90
C PHE A 278 4.10 16.39 -4.77
N ALA A 279 3.01 17.06 -4.41
CA ALA A 279 2.99 17.93 -3.24
C ALA A 279 2.71 17.09 -2.00
N GLY A 280 3.51 17.27 -0.95
CA GLY A 280 3.15 16.78 0.38
C GLY A 280 1.87 17.45 0.88
N THR A 281 1.04 16.72 1.61
CA THR A 281 -0.11 17.31 2.31
C THR A 281 0.37 17.89 3.63
N PRO A 282 0.12 19.18 3.92
CA PRO A 282 0.40 19.73 5.23
C PRO A 282 -0.39 18.92 6.27
N VAL A 283 0.33 18.33 7.20
CA VAL A 283 -0.29 17.65 8.32
C VAL A 283 -0.86 18.72 9.24
N PRO A 284 -2.18 18.74 9.53
CA PRO A 284 -2.74 19.70 10.45
C PRO A 284 -2.02 19.59 11.80
N ALA A 285 -1.56 20.73 12.35
CA ALA A 285 -0.99 20.72 13.69
C ALA A 285 -1.99 20.05 14.65
N PRO A 286 -1.55 19.16 15.56
CA PRO A 286 -2.43 18.63 16.59
C PRO A 286 -3.08 19.83 17.29
N PRO A 287 -4.40 19.81 17.57
CA PRO A 287 -5.05 20.92 18.23
C PRO A 287 -4.26 21.25 19.52
N SER A 288 -3.73 22.47 19.60
CA SER A 288 -3.06 22.96 20.80
C SER A 288 -4.07 22.99 21.94
N CYS A 289 -3.79 22.29 23.04
CA CYS A 289 -4.56 22.40 24.28
C CYS A 289 -4.53 23.83 24.84
#